data_AF-A0AAE3XWY2-F1
#
_entry.id   AF-A0AAE3XWY2-F1
#
_cell.length_a   1.000
_cell.length_b   1.000
_cell.length_c   1.000
_cell.angle_alpha   90.00
_cell.angle_beta   90.00
_cell.angle_gamma   90.00
#
_symmetry.space_group_name_H-M   'P 1'
#
loop_
_entity.id
_entity.type
_entity.pdbx_description
1 polymer ?
#
loop_
_entity_poly.entity_id
_entity_poly.type
_entity_poly.pdbx_seq_one_letter_code
_entity_poly.pdbx_strand_id
1 'polypeptide(L)'
;MSLDDQLRIVPADADLAGYVPPPRQPSKNEEGCPTPEQLAQRNAALSERLEAMDELLARPLKDILADHEKAEQAALAWDRFGAMWMLSQRAMRRVAMDLGAQLGVSEHEIVERAMGHANAVLNGADEHDLDGTIAPAQMAHIARHRGFLRGQFRGG
;
A
#
# COMPACT_ATOMS: atom_id res chain seq x y z
N MET A 1 8.71 -33.07 42.79
CA MET A 1 9.37 -34.39 42.69
C MET A 1 10.68 -34.16 41.96
N SER A 2 11.81 -34.27 42.68
CA SER A 2 13.15 -33.87 42.21
C SER A 2 13.71 -34.87 41.20
N LEU A 3 14.51 -34.39 40.24
CA LEU A 3 15.13 -35.18 39.16
C LEU A 3 16.50 -35.77 39.55
N ASP A 4 16.83 -35.85 40.85
CA ASP A 4 18.15 -36.30 41.32
C ASP A 4 18.33 -37.82 41.42
N ASP A 5 17.32 -38.64 41.09
CA ASP A 5 17.30 -40.03 41.58
C ASP A 5 17.63 -41.15 40.55
N GLN A 6 18.12 -40.87 39.34
CA GLN A 6 18.36 -41.95 38.35
C GLN A 6 19.57 -41.80 37.43
N LEU A 7 20.75 -41.48 37.94
CA LEU A 7 22.00 -41.69 37.18
C LEU A 7 23.06 -42.39 38.05
N ARG A 8 22.95 -43.72 38.15
CA ARG A 8 24.09 -44.57 38.53
C ARG A 8 24.97 -44.77 37.30
N ILE A 9 26.05 -44.00 37.21
CA ILE A 9 27.11 -44.26 36.23
C ILE A 9 27.92 -45.46 36.75
N VAL A 10 27.81 -46.59 36.08
CA VAL A 10 28.68 -47.75 36.32
C VAL A 10 30.00 -47.49 35.58
N PRO A 11 31.17 -47.53 36.23
CA PRO A 11 32.44 -47.44 35.54
C PRO A 11 32.61 -48.67 34.65
N ALA A 12 32.80 -48.45 33.35
CA ALA A 12 33.18 -49.50 32.43
C ALA A 12 34.64 -49.83 32.68
N ASP A 13 34.92 -50.88 33.45
CA ASP A 13 36.14 -51.68 33.36
C ASP A 13 35.99 -52.93 34.24
N ALA A 14 35.26 -53.91 33.73
CA ALA A 14 35.37 -55.30 34.15
C ALA A 14 35.09 -56.18 32.93
N ASP A 15 36.12 -56.90 32.49
CA ASP A 15 36.11 -57.97 31.48
C ASP A 15 36.03 -57.55 30.01
N LEU A 16 37.16 -57.11 29.46
CA LEU A 16 37.43 -57.16 28.00
C LEU A 16 38.87 -57.59 27.71
N ALA A 17 39.31 -58.69 28.33
CA ALA A 17 40.53 -59.41 27.95
C ALA A 17 40.31 -60.17 26.62
N GLY A 18 40.27 -59.44 25.50
CA GLY A 18 40.15 -60.04 24.17
C GLY A 18 39.69 -59.12 23.04
N TYR A 19 39.31 -57.87 23.32
CA TYR A 19 38.94 -56.94 22.27
C TYR A 19 40.18 -56.24 21.70
N VAL A 20 40.57 -56.65 20.49
CA VAL A 20 41.44 -55.84 19.63
C VAL A 20 40.53 -54.87 18.88
N PRO A 21 40.61 -53.56 19.13
CA PRO A 21 39.86 -52.58 18.36
C PRO A 21 40.25 -52.71 16.88
N PRO A 22 39.30 -52.75 15.92
CA PRO A 22 39.64 -52.63 14.52
C PRO A 22 40.40 -51.32 14.30
N PRO A 23 41.36 -51.25 13.36
CA PRO A 23 42.09 -50.02 13.10
C PRO A 23 41.09 -48.90 12.85
N ARG A 24 41.17 -47.83 13.65
CA ARG A 24 40.35 -46.64 13.52
C ARG A 24 40.54 -46.13 12.09
N GLN A 25 39.53 -46.33 11.25
CA GLN A 25 39.52 -45.69 9.93
C GLN A 25 39.62 -44.18 10.18
N PRO A 26 40.53 -43.46 9.51
CA PRO A 26 40.60 -42.02 9.68
C PRO A 26 39.21 -41.46 9.34
N SER A 27 38.56 -40.85 10.32
CA SER A 27 37.31 -40.15 10.07
C SER A 27 37.61 -39.07 9.04
N LYS A 28 36.80 -38.96 8.00
CA LYS A 28 36.86 -37.87 7.00
C LYS A 28 36.74 -36.45 7.59
N ASN A 29 36.64 -36.34 8.91
CA ASN A 29 36.51 -35.11 9.68
C ASN A 29 37.68 -34.96 10.69
N GLU A 30 38.91 -35.29 10.28
CA GLU A 30 40.13 -34.76 10.93
C GLU A 30 40.48 -33.35 10.39
N GLU A 31 39.47 -32.59 9.95
CA GLU A 31 39.62 -31.15 9.85
C GLU A 31 39.58 -30.61 11.28
N GLY A 32 40.74 -30.17 11.77
CA GLY A 32 40.93 -29.70 13.14
C GLY A 32 39.87 -28.69 13.57
N CYS A 33 39.59 -28.69 14.88
CA CYS A 33 38.70 -27.70 15.50
C CYS A 33 39.09 -26.30 15.01
N PRO A 34 38.16 -25.54 14.39
CA PRO A 34 38.49 -24.23 13.85
C PRO A 34 39.03 -23.34 14.97
N THR A 35 40.12 -22.65 14.67
CA THR A 35 40.73 -21.71 15.61
C THR A 35 39.73 -20.61 15.98
N PRO A 36 39.82 -20.00 17.18
CA PRO A 36 38.92 -18.93 17.60
C PRO A 36 38.90 -17.75 16.61
N GLU A 37 40.02 -17.48 15.94
CA GLU A 37 40.12 -16.45 14.90
C GLU A 37 39.32 -16.81 13.64
N GLN A 38 39.32 -18.08 13.21
CA GLN A 38 38.51 -18.56 12.10
C GLN A 38 37.01 -18.51 12.42
N LEU A 39 36.63 -18.78 13.67
CA LEU A 39 35.25 -18.63 14.13
C LEU A 39 34.83 -17.15 14.15
N ALA A 40 35.70 -16.25 14.61
CA ALA A 40 35.44 -14.81 14.60
C ALA A 40 35.27 -14.26 13.18
N GLN A 41 36.16 -14.66 12.25
CA GLN A 41 36.05 -14.27 10.83
C GLN A 41 34.77 -14.81 10.19
N ARG A 42 34.43 -16.08 10.45
CA ARG A 42 33.18 -16.67 9.97
C ARG A 42 31.96 -15.94 10.51
N ASN A 43 31.94 -15.59 11.80
CA ASN A 43 30.84 -14.85 12.41
C ASN A 43 30.72 -13.45 11.81
N ALA A 44 31.83 -12.74 11.59
CA ALA A 44 31.82 -11.44 10.95
C ALA A 44 31.25 -11.50 9.51
N ALA A 45 31.70 -12.48 8.73
CA ALA A 45 31.19 -12.70 7.37
C ALA A 45 29.70 -13.09 7.35
N LEU A 46 29.24 -13.83 8.36
CA LEU A 46 27.81 -14.16 8.51
C LEU A 46 26.99 -12.93 8.91
N SER A 47 27.49 -12.09 9.82
CA SER A 47 26.83 -10.83 10.19
C SER A 47 26.69 -9.89 9.00
N GLU A 48 27.75 -9.70 8.22
CA GLU A 48 27.72 -8.87 7.00
C GLU A 48 26.69 -9.41 5.99
N ARG A 49 26.61 -10.74 5.84
CA ARG A 49 25.64 -11.39 4.96
C ARG A 49 24.19 -11.24 5.46
N LEU A 50 23.98 -11.26 6.78
CA LEU A 50 22.67 -11.01 7.38
C LEU A 50 22.23 -9.57 7.18
N GLU A 51 23.11 -8.59 7.40
CA GLU A 51 22.82 -7.17 7.17
C GLU A 51 22.48 -6.90 5.70
N ALA A 52 23.22 -7.49 4.76
CA ALA A 52 22.91 -7.39 3.34
C ALA A 52 21.54 -8.01 2.97
N MET A 53 21.18 -9.11 3.63
CA MET A 53 19.88 -9.77 3.42
C MET A 53 18.74 -8.96 4.04
N ASP A 54 18.94 -8.40 5.22
CA ASP A 54 17.97 -7.54 5.90
C ASP A 54 17.68 -6.27 5.08
N GLU A 55 18.69 -5.64 4.48
CA GLU A 55 18.46 -4.47 3.62
C GLU A 55 17.67 -4.82 2.34
N LEU A 56 17.94 -5.98 1.74
CA LEU A 56 17.17 -6.47 0.59
C LEU A 56 15.70 -6.76 0.95
N LEU A 57 15.46 -7.32 2.14
CA LEU A 57 14.12 -7.64 2.63
C LEU A 57 13.36 -6.41 3.15
N ALA A 58 14.07 -5.40 3.67
CA ALA A 58 13.45 -4.16 4.13
C ALA A 58 12.97 -3.27 2.97
N ARG A 59 13.64 -3.32 1.82
CA ARG A 59 13.29 -2.53 0.63
C ARG A 59 11.83 -2.67 0.17
N PRO A 60 11.28 -3.87 -0.08
CA PRO A 60 9.88 -4.00 -0.50
C PRO A 60 8.90 -3.50 0.56
N LEU A 61 9.20 -3.66 1.86
CA LEU A 61 8.35 -3.14 2.93
C LEU A 61 8.33 -1.60 2.94
N LYS A 62 9.50 -0.97 2.79
CA LYS A 62 9.62 0.49 2.68
C LYS A 62 8.81 1.01 1.47
N ASP A 63 8.91 0.34 0.33
CA ASP A 63 8.19 0.72 -0.89
C ASP A 63 6.66 0.59 -0.71
N ILE A 64 6.19 -0.52 -0.14
CA ILE A 64 4.75 -0.74 0.15
C ILE A 64 4.21 0.31 1.13
N LEU A 65 4.95 0.62 2.18
CA LEU A 65 4.54 1.62 3.17
C LEU A 65 4.50 3.03 2.56
N ALA A 66 5.46 3.37 1.70
CA ALA A 66 5.46 4.66 1.00
C ALA A 66 4.27 4.80 0.04
N ASP A 67 3.89 3.72 -0.64
CA ASP A 67 2.72 3.72 -1.52
C ASP A 67 1.41 3.79 -0.74
N HIS A 68 1.34 3.15 0.44
CA HIS A 68 0.22 3.28 1.36
C HIS A 68 0.06 4.71 1.87
N GLU A 69 1.14 5.37 2.31
CA GLU A 69 1.09 6.76 2.78
C GLU A 69 0.62 7.71 1.66
N LYS A 70 1.13 7.53 0.44
CA LYS A 70 0.65 8.28 -0.74
C LYS A 70 -0.83 8.04 -1.00
N ALA A 71 -1.30 6.80 -0.86
CA ALA A 71 -2.70 6.46 -1.07
C ALA A 71 -3.61 7.12 -0.02
N GLU A 72 -3.21 7.14 1.25
CA GLU A 72 -3.94 7.83 2.32
C GLU A 72 -3.99 9.35 2.09
N GLN A 73 -2.86 9.95 1.72
CA GLN A 73 -2.80 11.37 1.39
C GLN A 73 -3.70 11.72 0.19
N ALA A 74 -3.69 10.88 -0.85
CA ALA A 74 -4.57 11.04 -2.00
C ALA A 74 -6.05 10.88 -1.62
N ALA A 75 -6.40 9.88 -0.81
CA ALA A 75 -7.76 9.67 -0.33
C ALA A 75 -8.27 10.88 0.47
N LEU A 76 -7.44 11.41 1.37
CA LEU A 76 -7.77 12.61 2.14
C LEU A 76 -7.92 13.85 1.25
N ALA A 77 -7.08 14.00 0.22
CA ALA A 77 -7.21 15.07 -0.75
C ALA A 77 -8.53 14.98 -1.53
N TRP A 78 -8.93 13.77 -1.95
CA TRP A 78 -10.20 13.53 -2.62
C TRP A 78 -11.41 13.79 -1.73
N ASP A 79 -11.35 13.40 -0.45
CA ASP A 79 -12.41 13.69 0.53
C ASP A 79 -12.60 15.21 0.73
N ARG A 80 -11.49 15.95 0.94
CA ARG A 80 -11.52 17.41 1.06
C ARG A 80 -12.02 18.09 -0.22
N PHE A 81 -11.60 17.60 -1.38
CA PHE A 81 -12.08 18.09 -2.67
C PHE A 81 -13.59 17.86 -2.81
N GLY A 82 -14.07 16.66 -2.47
CA GLY A 82 -15.49 16.31 -2.48
C GLY A 82 -16.31 17.20 -1.55
N ALA A 83 -15.82 17.46 -0.33
CA ALA A 83 -16.47 18.36 0.61
C ALA A 83 -16.56 19.80 0.08
N MET A 84 -15.47 20.33 -0.48
CA MET A 84 -15.42 21.66 -1.10
C MET A 84 -16.39 21.75 -2.29
N TRP A 85 -16.41 20.70 -3.13
CA TRP A 85 -17.31 20.61 -4.27
C TRP A 85 -18.78 20.62 -3.86
N MET A 86 -19.15 19.83 -2.85
CA MET A 86 -20.54 19.84 -2.36
C MET A 86 -20.92 21.19 -1.75
N LEU A 87 -20.00 21.85 -1.04
CA LEU A 87 -20.22 23.19 -0.49
C LEU A 87 -20.43 24.22 -1.62
N SER A 88 -19.61 24.21 -2.66
CA SER A 88 -19.73 25.12 -3.80
C SER A 88 -21.04 24.90 -4.57
N GLN A 89 -21.43 23.65 -4.82
CA GLN A 89 -22.71 23.31 -5.45
C GLN A 89 -23.90 23.83 -4.64
N ARG A 90 -23.86 23.75 -3.30
CA ARG A 90 -24.92 24.30 -2.43
C ARG A 90 -24.97 25.82 -2.49
N ALA A 91 -23.83 26.49 -2.46
CA ALA A 91 -23.75 27.95 -2.58
C ALA A 91 -24.29 28.42 -3.94
N MET A 92 -23.85 27.81 -5.04
CA MET A 92 -24.33 28.11 -6.39
C MET A 92 -25.83 27.86 -6.55
N ARG A 93 -26.35 26.74 -6.01
CA ARG A 93 -27.80 26.49 -6.00
C ARG A 93 -28.56 27.60 -5.28
N ARG A 94 -28.07 28.06 -4.13
CA ARG A 94 -28.74 29.13 -3.38
C ARG A 94 -28.81 30.42 -4.19
N VAL A 95 -27.69 30.83 -4.80
CA VAL A 95 -27.62 32.00 -5.68
C VAL A 95 -28.57 31.86 -6.86
N ALA A 96 -28.61 30.69 -7.52
CA ALA A 96 -29.52 30.43 -8.63
C ALA A 96 -31.00 30.59 -8.23
N MET A 97 -31.38 30.11 -7.04
CA MET A 97 -32.75 30.26 -6.53
C MET A 97 -33.07 31.71 -6.17
N ASP A 98 -32.15 32.42 -5.51
CA ASP A 98 -32.34 33.82 -5.14
C ASP A 98 -32.47 34.72 -6.39
N LEU A 99 -31.69 34.46 -7.45
CA LEU A 99 -31.81 35.13 -8.75
C LEU A 99 -33.08 34.71 -9.51
N GLY A 100 -33.41 33.43 -9.49
CA GLY A 100 -34.64 32.91 -10.10
C GLY A 100 -35.89 33.56 -9.53
N ALA A 101 -35.94 33.74 -8.20
CA ALA A 101 -37.02 34.45 -7.54
C ALA A 101 -37.13 35.91 -7.99
N GLN A 102 -36.00 36.61 -8.19
CA GLN A 102 -35.99 37.99 -8.71
C GLN A 102 -36.51 38.07 -10.15
N LEU A 103 -36.25 37.04 -10.95
CA LEU A 103 -36.68 36.93 -12.35
C LEU A 103 -38.08 36.31 -12.52
N GLY A 104 -38.73 35.90 -11.44
CA GLY A 104 -40.04 35.22 -11.49
C GLY A 104 -39.98 33.79 -12.06
N VAL A 105 -38.80 33.17 -12.07
CA VAL A 105 -38.58 31.81 -12.57
C VAL A 105 -38.81 30.80 -11.44
N SER A 106 -39.55 29.73 -11.73
CA SER A 106 -39.83 28.67 -10.74
C SER A 106 -38.60 27.80 -10.47
N GLU A 107 -38.53 27.20 -9.27
CA GLU A 107 -37.47 26.22 -8.93
C GLU A 107 -37.45 25.03 -9.91
N HIS A 108 -38.63 24.53 -10.31
CA HIS A 108 -38.73 23.43 -11.28
C HIS A 108 -38.01 23.77 -12.59
N GLU A 109 -38.28 24.96 -13.12
CA GLU A 109 -37.67 25.41 -14.37
C GLU A 109 -36.16 25.62 -14.24
N ILE A 110 -35.68 26.12 -13.09
CA ILE A 110 -34.24 26.25 -12.80
C ILE A 110 -33.57 24.87 -12.79
N VAL A 111 -34.19 23.88 -12.14
CA VAL A 111 -33.66 22.50 -12.07
C VAL A 111 -33.66 21.85 -13.46
N GLU A 112 -34.73 21.99 -14.23
CA GLU A 112 -34.83 21.45 -15.59
C GLU A 112 -33.74 22.02 -16.50
N ARG A 113 -33.54 23.35 -16.47
CA ARG A 113 -32.46 24.02 -17.21
C ARG A 113 -31.09 23.53 -16.77
N ALA A 114 -30.85 23.43 -15.46
CA ALA A 114 -29.57 22.94 -14.93
C ALA A 114 -29.26 21.50 -15.37
N MET A 115 -30.27 20.61 -15.39
CA MET A 115 -30.14 19.26 -15.94
C MET A 115 -29.85 19.27 -17.44
N GLY A 116 -30.52 20.15 -18.19
CA GLY A 116 -30.25 20.37 -19.61
C GLY A 116 -28.80 20.75 -19.88
N HIS A 117 -28.27 21.75 -19.16
CA HIS A 117 -26.87 22.17 -19.26
C HIS A 117 -25.90 21.05 -18.85
N ALA A 118 -26.16 20.34 -17.74
CA ALA A 118 -25.31 19.23 -17.32
C ALA A 118 -25.21 18.14 -18.40
N ASN A 119 -26.34 17.79 -19.03
CA ASN A 119 -26.36 16.82 -20.12
C ASN A 119 -25.65 17.35 -21.38
N ALA A 120 -25.78 18.64 -21.69
CA ALA A 120 -25.12 19.26 -22.83
C ALA A 120 -23.58 19.29 -22.66
N VAL A 121 -23.09 19.66 -21.47
CA VAL A 121 -21.66 19.62 -21.11
C VAL A 121 -21.13 18.19 -21.17
N LEU A 122 -21.89 17.22 -20.66
CA LEU A 122 -21.50 15.82 -20.64
C LEU A 122 -21.36 15.22 -22.05
N ASN A 123 -22.23 15.62 -22.97
CA ASN A 123 -22.24 15.13 -24.35
C ASN A 123 -21.44 16.03 -25.31
N GLY A 124 -20.78 17.08 -24.82
CA GLY A 124 -19.96 17.98 -25.62
C GLY A 124 -20.76 18.89 -26.56
N ALA A 125 -22.06 19.06 -26.32
CA ALA A 125 -22.91 19.99 -27.06
C ALA A 125 -22.79 21.43 -26.53
N ASP A 126 -22.35 21.59 -25.29
CA ASP A 126 -22.12 22.86 -24.61
C ASP A 126 -20.70 22.85 -24.02
N GLU A 127 -19.69 22.94 -24.89
CA GLU A 127 -18.30 23.20 -24.52
C GLU A 127 -18.06 24.71 -24.34
N HIS A 128 -19.09 25.49 -23.95
CA HIS A 128 -18.86 26.85 -23.47
C HIS A 128 -18.03 26.75 -22.18
N ASP A 129 -16.74 27.00 -22.33
CA ASP A 129 -15.72 27.07 -21.31
C ASP A 129 -15.95 28.25 -20.34
N LEU A 130 -17.20 28.58 -19.95
CA LEU A 130 -17.50 29.74 -19.08
C LEU A 130 -16.61 30.97 -19.43
N ASP A 131 -16.53 31.32 -20.71
CA ASP A 131 -15.63 32.34 -21.29
C ASP A 131 -14.11 32.17 -21.04
N GLY A 132 -13.60 30.94 -21.07
CA GLY A 132 -12.18 30.60 -20.85
C GLY A 132 -11.78 30.41 -19.38
N THR A 133 -12.76 30.23 -18.48
CA THR A 133 -12.48 30.13 -17.03
C THR A 133 -12.22 28.70 -16.56
N ILE A 134 -12.50 27.67 -17.37
CA ILE A 134 -12.13 26.28 -17.08
C ILE A 134 -10.76 26.00 -17.71
N ALA A 135 -9.82 25.55 -16.90
CA ALA A 135 -8.48 25.27 -17.41
C ALA A 135 -8.54 24.12 -18.46
N PRO A 136 -7.82 24.20 -19.61
CA PRO A 136 -7.83 23.14 -20.63
C PRO A 136 -7.54 21.73 -20.09
N ALA A 137 -6.75 21.64 -19.01
CA ALA A 137 -6.45 20.39 -18.32
C ALA A 137 -7.69 19.74 -17.65
N GLN A 138 -8.62 20.56 -17.14
CA GLN A 138 -9.87 20.09 -16.54
C GLN A 138 -10.82 19.55 -17.61
N MET A 139 -10.91 20.23 -18.77
CA MET A 139 -11.69 19.73 -19.92
C MET A 139 -11.14 18.39 -20.43
N ALA A 140 -9.82 18.26 -20.54
CA ALA A 140 -9.18 16.98 -20.88
C ALA A 140 -9.44 15.89 -19.83
N HIS A 141 -9.52 16.25 -18.55
CA HIS A 141 -9.86 15.31 -17.47
C HIS A 141 -11.32 14.85 -17.57
N ILE A 142 -12.27 15.78 -17.74
CA ILE A 142 -13.69 15.46 -17.94
C ILE A 142 -13.85 14.53 -19.14
N ALA A 143 -13.19 14.82 -20.26
CA ALA A 143 -13.22 13.98 -21.46
C ALA A 143 -12.82 12.53 -21.20
N ARG A 144 -11.78 12.28 -20.37
CA ARG A 144 -11.36 10.92 -19.97
C ARG A 144 -12.43 10.18 -19.18
N HIS A 145 -13.22 10.89 -18.38
CA HIS A 145 -14.25 10.30 -17.51
C HIS A 145 -15.68 10.36 -18.08
N ARG A 146 -15.92 11.02 -19.22
CA ARG A 146 -17.25 11.16 -19.85
C ARG A 146 -18.02 9.84 -19.99
N GLY A 147 -17.34 8.75 -20.34
CA GLY A 147 -17.98 7.43 -20.49
C GLY A 147 -18.60 6.91 -19.19
N PHE A 148 -17.88 7.07 -18.08
CA PHE A 148 -18.37 6.72 -16.74
C PHE A 148 -19.50 7.65 -16.30
N LEU A 149 -19.32 8.96 -16.48
CA LEU A 149 -20.30 9.97 -16.09
C LEU A 149 -21.64 9.79 -16.83
N ARG A 150 -21.63 9.47 -18.12
CA ARG A 150 -22.85 9.15 -18.88
C ARG A 150 -23.67 8.01 -18.29
N GLY A 151 -23.04 7.04 -17.62
CA GLY A 151 -23.75 6.00 -16.90
C GLY A 151 -24.52 6.52 -15.68
N GLN A 152 -23.98 7.53 -14.99
CA GLN A 152 -24.59 8.12 -13.79
C GLN A 152 -25.77 9.05 -14.12
N PHE A 153 -25.73 9.75 -15.25
CA PHE A 153 -26.81 10.64 -15.70
C PHE A 153 -27.93 9.93 -16.48
N ARG A 154 -27.79 8.62 -16.77
CA ARG A 154 -28.80 7.82 -17.49
C ARG A 154 -29.93 7.30 -16.61
N GLY A 155 -29.82 7.44 -15.29
CA GLY A 155 -30.75 6.87 -14.30
C GLY A 155 -31.36 7.93 -13.40
N GLY A 156 -32.51 8.43 -13.83
CA GLY A 156 -33.52 9.15 -13.08
C GLY A 156 -34.86 8.92 -13.78
#